data_AF-F8E6H4-F1
#
_entry.id   AF-F8E6H4-F1
#
_cell.length_a   1.000
_cell.length_b   1.000
_cell.length_c   1.000
_cell.angle_alpha   90.00
_cell.angle_beta   90.00
_cell.angle_gamma   90.00
#
_symmetry.space_group_name_H-M   'P 1'
#
loop_
_entity.id
_entity.type
_entity.pdbx_description
1 polymer ?
#
loop_
_entity_poly.entity_id
_entity_poly.type
_entity_poly.pdbx_seq_one_letter_code
_entity_poly.pdbx_strand_id
1 'polypeptide(L)'
;MEKREVVIQEFREFCKSNSKKNYRGGSFRPFKYYKHKDGANEPVYFIGGPGLSVAFFTTLVVALAFVLLSGSFSFWYWLLFFIIVIPGLRIAMKIDKANQIRSMVASLGEHAITLIEQSENSETKEEELKMLEKSREFLQEALKWVHEPMFEKQLENLEVYIKEKAPE
;
A
#
# COMPACT_ATOMS: atom_id res chain seq x y z
N MET A 1 25.83 -3.37 18.17
CA MET A 1 25.16 -2.05 18.15
C MET A 1 25.22 -1.38 16.78
N GLU A 2 26.31 -1.46 16.01
CA GLU A 2 26.49 -0.76 14.72
C GLU A 2 25.63 -1.26 13.53
N LYS A 3 25.26 -2.55 13.48
CA LYS A 3 24.45 -3.10 12.36
C LYS A 3 22.98 -2.69 12.36
N ARG A 4 22.48 -2.10 13.45
CA ARG A 4 21.05 -1.88 13.71
C ARG A 4 20.53 -0.57 13.08
N GLU A 5 21.33 0.49 13.18
CA GLU A 5 20.99 1.80 12.63
C GLU A 5 21.05 1.82 11.10
N VAL A 6 22.02 1.12 10.49
CA VAL A 6 22.20 1.12 9.03
C VAL A 6 21.02 0.47 8.30
N VAL A 7 20.49 -0.65 8.81
CA VAL A 7 19.38 -1.37 8.17
C VAL A 7 18.06 -0.60 8.30
N ILE A 8 17.81 0.01 9.47
CA ILE A 8 16.62 0.85 9.68
C ILE A 8 16.68 2.09 8.79
N GLN A 9 17.87 2.70 8.61
CA GLN A 9 18.01 3.92 7.83
C GLN A 9 17.81 3.69 6.33
N GLU A 10 18.39 2.64 5.74
CA GLU A 10 18.15 2.30 4.33
C GLU A 10 16.67 1.95 4.07
N PHE A 11 16.06 1.16 4.96
CA PHE A 11 14.64 0.80 4.84
C PHE A 11 13.73 2.01 5.03
N ARG A 12 14.11 2.94 5.91
CA ARG A 12 13.41 4.21 6.13
C ARG A 12 13.50 5.14 4.94
N GLU A 13 14.67 5.26 4.32
CA GLU A 13 14.82 6.02 3.08
C GLU A 13 14.01 5.40 1.94
N PHE A 14 14.00 4.07 1.84
CA PHE A 14 13.18 3.34 0.89
C PHE A 14 11.68 3.61 1.11
N CYS A 15 11.18 3.40 2.33
CA CYS A 15 9.78 3.65 2.69
C CYS A 15 9.38 5.12 2.47
N LYS A 16 10.22 6.08 2.84
CA LYS A 16 9.96 7.53 2.68
C LYS A 16 10.02 7.98 1.22
N SER A 17 10.90 7.40 0.41
CA SER A 17 10.96 7.63 -1.04
C SER A 17 9.71 7.06 -1.72
N ASN A 18 9.32 5.85 -1.35
CA ASN A 18 8.16 5.17 -1.89
C ASN A 18 6.86 5.86 -1.45
N SER A 19 6.78 6.32 -0.20
CA SER A 19 5.66 7.11 0.28
C SER A 19 5.60 8.45 -0.43
N LYS A 20 6.68 9.23 -0.54
CA LYS A 20 6.66 10.50 -1.31
C LYS A 20 6.23 10.34 -2.77
N LYS A 21 6.68 9.27 -3.46
CA LYS A 21 6.26 8.97 -4.83
C LYS A 21 4.78 8.62 -4.92
N ASN A 22 4.28 7.84 -3.95
CA ASN A 22 2.89 7.38 -3.96
C ASN A 22 1.90 8.39 -3.34
N TYR A 23 2.35 9.29 -2.45
CA TYR A 23 1.54 10.29 -1.73
C TYR A 23 1.56 11.69 -2.35
N ARG A 24 2.25 11.90 -3.50
CA ARG A 24 2.19 13.17 -4.25
C ARG A 24 0.79 13.40 -4.85
N GLY A 25 -0.10 13.93 -4.03
CA GLY A 25 -1.22 14.85 -4.35
C GLY A 25 -2.38 14.36 -5.22
N GLY A 26 -2.26 13.27 -5.98
CA GLY A 26 -3.29 12.87 -6.95
C GLY A 26 -3.66 11.38 -6.93
N SER A 27 -2.86 10.52 -6.29
CA SER A 27 -3.21 9.09 -6.23
C SER A 27 -4.33 8.87 -5.20
N PHE A 28 -5.34 8.10 -5.58
CA PHE A 28 -6.43 7.72 -4.69
C PHE A 28 -5.85 6.97 -3.49
N ARG A 29 -5.84 7.62 -2.32
CA ARG A 29 -5.42 6.95 -1.08
C ARG A 29 -6.40 5.79 -0.85
N PRO A 30 -5.94 4.55 -0.62
CA PRO A 30 -6.85 3.49 -0.21
C PRO A 30 -7.60 3.97 1.02
N PHE A 31 -8.92 3.78 1.05
CA PHE A 31 -9.72 4.16 2.21
C PHE A 31 -9.20 3.38 3.41
N LYS A 32 -8.70 4.09 4.41
CA LYS A 32 -8.22 3.51 5.66
C LYS A 32 -9.27 3.77 6.73
N TYR A 33 -9.71 2.72 7.41
CA TYR A 33 -10.43 2.88 8.66
C TYR A 33 -9.69 2.13 9.76
N TYR A 34 -9.78 2.63 10.98
CA TYR A 34 -9.20 1.96 12.13
C TYR A 34 -10.27 1.11 12.77
N LYS A 35 -10.03 -0.19 12.83
CA LYS A 35 -10.86 -1.09 13.64
C LYS A 35 -10.23 -1.15 15.03
N HIS A 36 -11.03 -0.93 16.06
CA HIS A 36 -10.58 -1.15 17.42
C HIS A 36 -10.65 -2.65 17.71
N LYS A 37 -9.51 -3.27 17.92
CA LYS A 37 -9.39 -4.69 18.27
C LYS A 37 -8.34 -4.81 19.36
N ASP A 38 -8.69 -5.49 20.46
CA ASP A 38 -7.78 -5.80 21.58
C ASP A 38 -6.99 -4.57 22.10
N GLY A 39 -7.67 -3.44 22.32
CA GLY A 39 -7.06 -2.22 22.87
C GLY A 39 -6.16 -1.45 21.90
N ALA A 40 -5.98 -1.91 20.66
CA ALA A 40 -5.20 -1.23 19.64
C ALA A 40 -6.05 -0.83 18.42
N ASN A 41 -5.59 0.22 17.72
CA ASN A 41 -6.16 0.64 16.44
C ASN A 41 -5.44 -0.11 15.32
N GLU A 42 -6.14 -1.02 14.63
CA GLU A 42 -5.62 -1.73 13.47
C GLU A 42 -6.07 -1.01 12.18
N PRO A 43 -5.14 -0.61 11.29
CA PRO A 43 -5.51 0.00 10.02
C PRO A 43 -6.02 -1.06 9.05
N VAL A 44 -7.27 -0.93 8.61
CA VAL A 44 -7.86 -1.77 7.56
C VAL A 44 -7.91 -0.98 6.26
N TYR A 45 -7.41 -1.60 5.19
CA TYR A 45 -7.30 -1.00 3.86
C TYR A 45 -8.35 -1.59 2.91
N PHE A 46 -9.15 -0.74 2.26
CA PHE A 46 -10.01 -1.18 1.18
C PHE A 46 -9.26 -1.15 -0.16
N ILE A 47 -9.05 -2.33 -0.73
CA ILE A 47 -8.45 -2.53 -2.05
C ILE A 47 -9.55 -2.93 -3.04
N GLY A 48 -9.55 -2.31 -4.22
CA GLY A 48 -10.45 -2.63 -5.32
C GLY A 48 -11.56 -1.60 -5.59
N GLY A 49 -11.59 -0.49 -4.84
CA GLY A 49 -12.47 0.63 -5.16
C GLY A 49 -12.02 1.39 -6.41
N PRO A 50 -12.94 2.02 -7.17
CA PRO A 50 -12.58 2.85 -8.32
C PRO A 50 -11.74 4.05 -7.86
N GLY A 51 -10.55 4.21 -8.45
CA GLY A 51 -9.63 5.29 -8.13
C GLY A 51 -9.57 6.35 -9.23
N LEU A 52 -8.46 7.09 -9.27
CA LEU A 52 -8.27 8.18 -10.22
C LEU A 52 -8.24 7.68 -11.68
N SER A 53 -7.64 6.51 -11.93
CA SER A 53 -7.50 5.98 -13.29
C SER A 53 -8.87 5.63 -13.87
N VAL A 54 -9.74 5.00 -13.07
CA VAL A 54 -11.13 4.72 -13.45
C VAL A 54 -11.91 6.03 -13.66
N ALA A 55 -11.74 7.02 -12.77
CA ALA A 55 -12.42 8.31 -12.92
C ALA A 55 -12.03 9.00 -14.24
N PHE A 56 -10.73 9.13 -14.52
CA PHE A 56 -10.22 9.74 -15.75
C PHE A 56 -10.70 8.99 -17.01
N PHE A 57 -10.62 7.66 -16.98
CA PHE A 57 -11.10 6.83 -18.09
C PHE A 57 -12.60 7.01 -18.31
N THR A 58 -13.40 7.01 -17.25
CA THR A 58 -14.85 7.19 -17.33
C THR A 58 -15.22 8.57 -17.88
N THR A 59 -14.52 9.63 -17.46
CA THR A 59 -14.70 10.97 -18.02
C THR A 59 -14.41 11.01 -19.53
N LEU A 60 -13.32 10.36 -19.96
CA LEU A 60 -12.99 10.24 -21.38
C LEU A 60 -14.08 9.47 -22.15
N VAL A 61 -14.57 8.37 -21.60
CA VAL A 61 -15.66 7.57 -22.18
C VAL A 61 -16.93 8.39 -22.35
N VAL A 62 -17.31 9.17 -21.34
CA VAL A 62 -18.48 10.06 -21.39
C VAL A 62 -18.31 11.15 -22.46
N ALA A 63 -17.14 11.78 -22.53
CA ALA A 63 -16.85 12.79 -23.55
C ALA A 63 -16.94 12.22 -24.97
N LEU A 64 -16.35 11.03 -25.20
CA LEU A 64 -16.42 10.33 -26.48
C LEU A 64 -17.86 9.90 -26.82
N ALA A 65 -18.62 9.43 -25.84
CA ALA A 65 -20.03 9.08 -26.03
C ALA A 65 -20.85 10.30 -26.46
N PHE A 66 -20.59 11.49 -25.87
CA PHE A 66 -21.28 12.73 -26.24
C PHE A 66 -20.99 13.14 -27.70
N VAL A 67 -19.75 12.98 -28.15
CA VAL A 67 -19.34 13.21 -29.55
C VAL A 67 -20.05 12.23 -30.48
N LEU A 68 -20.07 10.94 -30.13
CA LEU A 68 -20.75 9.88 -30.89
C LEU A 68 -22.26 10.10 -30.99
N LEU A 69 -22.89 10.63 -29.94
CA LEU A 69 -24.31 10.97 -29.92
C LEU A 69 -24.65 12.21 -30.74
N SER A 70 -23.73 13.17 -30.82
CA SER A 70 -23.91 14.41 -31.58
C SER A 70 -23.68 14.24 -33.09
N GLY A 71 -23.02 13.15 -33.51
CA GLY A 71 -22.80 12.80 -34.91
C GLY A 71 -23.93 11.96 -35.51
N SER A 72 -23.78 11.58 -36.78
CA SER A 72 -24.71 10.64 -37.43
C SER A 72 -24.63 9.26 -36.78
N PHE A 73 -25.76 8.75 -36.30
CA PHE A 73 -25.84 7.46 -35.63
C PHE A 73 -25.46 6.32 -36.60
N SER A 74 -24.41 5.57 -36.26
CA SER A 74 -24.01 4.35 -36.96
C SER A 74 -23.68 3.26 -35.96
N PHE A 75 -24.32 2.10 -36.13
CA PHE A 75 -24.16 0.94 -35.26
C PHE A 75 -22.69 0.48 -35.15
N TRP A 76 -21.93 0.55 -36.26
CA TRP A 76 -20.54 0.11 -36.29
C TRP A 76 -19.62 0.96 -35.39
N TYR A 77 -19.89 2.26 -35.25
CA TYR A 77 -19.13 3.11 -34.34
C TYR A 77 -19.39 2.77 -32.87
N TRP A 78 -20.64 2.45 -32.53
CA TRP A 78 -21.00 1.99 -31.18
C TRP A 78 -20.39 0.63 -30.85
N LEU A 79 -20.40 -0.30 -31.80
CA LEU A 79 -19.75 -1.60 -31.61
C LEU A 79 -18.25 -1.46 -31.32
N LEU A 80 -17.54 -0.67 -32.14
CA LEU A 80 -16.12 -0.41 -31.93
C LEU A 80 -15.85 0.31 -30.60
N PHE A 81 -16.72 1.26 -30.23
CA PHE A 81 -16.64 1.96 -28.96
C PHE A 81 -16.69 0.98 -27.78
N PHE A 82 -17.68 0.09 -27.72
CA PHE A 82 -17.78 -0.88 -26.63
C PHE A 82 -16.61 -1.87 -26.58
N ILE A 83 -16.10 -2.30 -27.75
CA ILE A 83 -14.92 -3.17 -27.84
C ILE A 83 -13.68 -2.53 -27.19
N ILE A 84 -13.56 -1.19 -27.24
CA ILE A 84 -12.43 -0.47 -26.63
C ILE A 84 -12.70 -0.16 -25.15
N VAL A 85 -13.92 0.28 -24.82
CA VAL A 85 -14.26 0.74 -23.47
C VAL A 85 -14.20 -0.37 -22.43
N ILE A 86 -14.74 -1.56 -22.76
CA ILE A 86 -14.79 -2.70 -21.82
C ILE A 86 -13.38 -3.13 -21.36
N PRO A 87 -12.42 -3.43 -22.24
CA PRO A 87 -11.06 -3.77 -21.81
C PRO A 87 -10.34 -2.56 -21.18
N GLY A 88 -10.57 -1.35 -21.69
CA GLY A 88 -9.98 -0.13 -21.12
C GLY A 88 -10.36 0.09 -19.66
N LEU A 89 -11.64 -0.12 -19.30
CA LEU A 89 -12.10 -0.01 -17.92
C LEU A 89 -11.48 -1.09 -17.02
N ARG A 90 -11.32 -2.32 -17.52
CA ARG A 90 -10.62 -3.40 -16.79
C ARG A 90 -9.16 -3.05 -16.52
N ILE A 91 -8.47 -2.45 -17.50
CA ILE A 91 -7.09 -1.98 -17.34
C ILE A 91 -7.03 -0.86 -16.31
N ALA A 92 -7.92 0.12 -16.38
CA ALA A 92 -7.99 1.22 -15.41
C ALA A 92 -8.20 0.72 -13.98
N MET A 93 -9.12 -0.23 -13.76
CA MET A 93 -9.32 -0.86 -12.45
C MET A 93 -8.08 -1.61 -11.95
N LYS A 94 -7.36 -2.32 -12.83
CA LYS A 94 -6.12 -3.01 -12.47
C LYS A 94 -5.02 -2.03 -12.05
N ILE A 95 -4.90 -0.90 -12.74
CA ILE A 95 -3.94 0.16 -12.40
C ILE A 95 -4.26 0.75 -11.02
N ASP A 96 -5.52 1.11 -10.77
CA ASP A 96 -5.93 1.64 -9.48
C ASP A 96 -5.70 0.63 -8.34
N LYS A 97 -6.03 -0.65 -8.56
CA LYS A 97 -5.77 -1.72 -7.59
C LYS A 97 -4.28 -1.83 -7.26
N ALA A 98 -3.41 -1.82 -8.27
CA ALA A 98 -1.96 -1.89 -8.07
C ALA A 98 -1.44 -0.67 -7.27
N ASN A 99 -1.95 0.52 -7.57
CA ASN A 99 -1.59 1.74 -6.84
C ASN A 99 -2.06 1.71 -5.38
N GLN A 100 -3.27 1.21 -5.12
CA GLN A 100 -3.79 1.01 -3.76
C GLN A 100 -2.93 0.03 -2.96
N ILE A 101 -2.53 -1.10 -3.56
CA ILE A 101 -1.64 -2.08 -2.94
C ILE A 101 -0.30 -1.44 -2.58
N ARG A 102 0.34 -0.71 -3.51
CA ARG A 102 1.61 -0.01 -3.25
C ARG A 102 1.48 1.01 -2.12
N SER A 103 0.39 1.77 -2.09
CA SER A 103 0.13 2.73 -1.02
C SER A 103 -0.10 2.05 0.34
N MET A 104 -0.76 0.89 0.36
CA MET A 104 -0.93 0.10 1.57
C MET A 104 0.41 -0.43 2.08
N VAL A 105 1.20 -1.08 1.21
CA VAL A 105 2.52 -1.64 1.56
C VAL A 105 3.45 -0.55 2.08
N ALA A 106 3.49 0.62 1.43
CA ALA A 106 4.27 1.76 1.92
C ALA A 106 3.82 2.21 3.31
N SER A 107 2.50 2.25 3.58
CA SER A 107 1.97 2.61 4.89
C SER A 107 2.28 1.55 5.96
N LEU A 108 2.21 0.27 5.64
CA LEU A 108 2.58 -0.81 6.55
C LEU A 108 4.07 -0.74 6.90
N GLY A 109 4.94 -0.47 5.92
CA GLY A 109 6.37 -0.25 6.15
C GLY A 109 6.65 0.95 7.06
N GLU A 110 5.96 2.08 6.87
CA GLU A 110 6.08 3.25 7.75
C GLU A 110 5.64 2.95 9.20
N HIS A 111 4.53 2.22 9.38
CA HIS A 111 4.08 1.80 10.71
C HIS A 111 5.07 0.82 11.37
N ALA A 112 5.60 -0.14 10.62
CA ALA A 112 6.60 -1.08 11.10
C ALA A 112 7.87 -0.36 11.62
N ILE A 113 8.37 0.62 10.87
CA ILE A 113 9.53 1.44 11.29
C ILE A 113 9.20 2.23 12.56
N THR A 114 8.04 2.87 12.60
CA THR A 114 7.63 3.68 13.76
C THR A 114 7.57 2.83 15.02
N LEU A 115 7.04 1.61 14.93
CA LEU A 115 7.00 0.66 16.05
C LEU A 115 8.39 0.20 16.49
N ILE A 116 9.31 -0.04 15.55
CA ILE A 116 10.69 -0.39 15.88
C ILE A 116 11.35 0.76 16.67
N GLU A 117 11.19 2.00 16.24
CA GLU A 117 11.76 3.17 16.92
C GLU A 117 11.12 3.43 18.29
N GLN A 118 9.81 3.21 18.42
CA GLN A 118 9.10 3.32 19.70
C GLN A 118 9.53 2.21 20.68
N SER A 119 9.82 1.02 20.17
CA SER A 119 10.29 -0.10 21.00
C SER A 119 11.60 0.23 21.72
N GLU A 120 12.48 1.03 21.11
CA GLU A 120 13.76 1.45 21.72
C GLU A 120 13.58 2.38 22.92
N ASN A 121 12.46 3.11 22.96
CA ASN A 121 12.12 4.02 24.05
C ASN A 121 11.17 3.40 25.08
N SER A 122 10.90 2.10 24.98
CA SER A 122 9.98 1.40 25.88
C SER A 122 10.61 1.19 27.26
N GLU A 123 9.83 1.44 28.32
CA GLU A 123 10.30 1.32 29.70
C GLU A 123 10.37 -0.14 30.16
N THR A 124 9.57 -1.03 29.55
CA THR A 124 9.56 -2.45 29.87
C THR A 124 9.92 -3.33 28.68
N LYS A 125 10.65 -4.42 28.98
CA LYS A 125 11.03 -5.44 28.00
C LYS A 125 9.84 -6.11 27.33
N GLU A 126 8.72 -6.24 28.05
CA GLU A 126 7.49 -6.84 27.53
C GLU A 126 6.79 -5.93 26.50
N GLU A 127 6.75 -4.62 26.74
CA GLU A 127 6.24 -3.64 25.77
C GLU A 127 7.13 -3.55 24.54
N GLU A 128 8.45 -3.56 24.72
CA GLU A 128 9.40 -3.60 23.61
C GLU A 128 9.13 -4.82 22.70
N LEU A 129 9.02 -6.02 23.28
CA LEU A 129 8.72 -7.25 22.54
C LEU A 129 7.38 -7.17 21.81
N LYS A 130 6.31 -6.68 22.46
CA LYS A 130 4.99 -6.52 21.82
C LYS A 130 5.06 -5.58 20.61
N MET A 131 5.79 -4.47 20.70
CA MET A 131 5.94 -3.53 19.58
C MET A 131 6.73 -4.16 18.42
N LEU A 132 7.78 -4.93 18.71
CA LEU A 132 8.58 -5.62 17.71
C LEU A 132 7.78 -6.73 17.01
N GLU A 133 7.00 -7.50 17.75
CA GLU A 133 6.11 -8.53 17.19
C GLU A 133 5.05 -7.92 16.27
N LYS A 134 4.46 -6.78 16.68
CA LYS A 134 3.51 -6.07 15.82
C LYS A 134 4.16 -5.49 14.57
N SER A 135 5.41 -5.02 14.66
CA SER A 135 6.19 -4.60 13.50
C SER A 135 6.43 -5.77 12.54
N ARG A 136 6.76 -6.96 13.08
CA ARG A 136 6.90 -8.20 12.30
C ARG A 136 5.62 -8.55 11.55
N GLU A 137 4.47 -8.46 12.21
CA GLU A 137 3.16 -8.71 11.57
C GLU A 137 2.90 -7.77 10.40
N PHE A 138 3.20 -6.48 10.53
CA PHE A 138 3.04 -5.52 9.43
C PHE A 138 3.97 -5.80 8.25
N LEU A 139 5.22 -6.21 8.49
CA LEU A 139 6.16 -6.59 7.44
C LEU A 139 5.71 -7.88 6.72
N GLN A 140 5.26 -8.88 7.49
CA GLN A 140 4.73 -10.13 6.92
C GLN A 140 3.47 -9.88 6.09
N GLU A 141 2.55 -9.04 6.57
CA GLU A 141 1.37 -8.67 5.81
C GLU A 141 1.76 -7.95 4.52
N ALA A 142 2.70 -7.00 4.57
CA ALA A 142 3.18 -6.31 3.37
C ALA A 142 3.74 -7.30 2.31
N LEU A 143 4.51 -8.30 2.73
CA LEU A 143 5.11 -9.31 1.85
C LEU A 143 4.08 -10.25 1.18
N LYS A 144 2.90 -10.44 1.76
CA LYS A 144 1.81 -11.20 1.10
C LYS A 144 1.29 -10.49 -0.16
N TRP A 145 1.42 -9.17 -0.22
CA TRP A 145 0.88 -8.36 -1.31
C TRP A 145 1.94 -7.98 -2.34
N VAL A 146 3.18 -7.75 -1.91
CA VAL A 146 4.29 -7.36 -2.78
C VAL A 146 5.56 -8.05 -2.31
N HIS A 147 6.16 -8.86 -3.19
CA HIS A 147 7.51 -9.37 -2.99
C HIS A 147 8.51 -8.25 -3.22
N GLU A 148 9.08 -7.73 -2.13
CA GLU A 148 10.08 -6.66 -2.15
C GLU A 148 11.27 -7.08 -1.28
N PRO A 149 12.48 -7.26 -1.86
CA PRO A 149 13.66 -7.77 -1.14
C PRO A 149 14.01 -6.95 0.10
N MET A 150 13.71 -5.65 0.08
CA MET A 150 13.98 -4.76 1.21
C MET A 150 13.10 -5.08 2.43
N PHE A 151 11.83 -5.46 2.20
CA PHE A 151 10.93 -5.90 3.27
C PHE A 151 11.35 -7.27 3.82
N GLU A 152 11.82 -8.18 2.96
CA GLU A 152 12.33 -9.49 3.37
C GLU A 152 13.57 -9.35 4.25
N LYS A 153 14.55 -8.54 3.82
CA LYS A 153 15.76 -8.25 4.58
C LYS A 153 15.43 -7.60 5.94
N GLN A 154 14.46 -6.69 5.99
CA GLN A 154 14.06 -6.07 7.25
C GLN A 154 13.41 -7.08 8.20
N LEU A 155 12.56 -7.96 7.67
CA LEU A 155 11.89 -9.00 8.45
C LEU A 155 12.91 -9.98 9.06
N GLU A 156 13.87 -10.45 8.27
CA GLU A 156 14.93 -11.36 8.74
C GLU A 156 15.75 -10.73 9.88
N ASN A 157 16.14 -9.46 9.73
CA ASN A 157 16.88 -8.74 10.77
C ASN A 157 16.05 -8.58 12.05
N LEU A 158 14.74 -8.33 11.92
CA LEU A 158 13.84 -8.20 13.06
C LEU A 158 13.66 -9.55 13.78
N GLU A 159 13.55 -10.65 13.06
CA GLU A 159 13.42 -11.99 13.63
C GLU A 159 14.66 -12.42 14.41
N VAL A 160 15.85 -12.15 13.89
CA VAL A 160 17.11 -12.38 14.61
C VAL A 160 17.12 -11.58 15.91
N TYR A 161 16.74 -10.30 15.84
CA TYR A 161 16.73 -9.43 17.02
C TYR A 161 15.73 -9.86 18.09
N ILE A 162 14.52 -10.28 17.71
CA ILE A 162 13.52 -10.79 18.66
C ILE A 162 14.04 -12.04 19.38
N LYS A 163 14.69 -12.96 18.65
CA LYS A 163 15.30 -14.17 19.24
C LYS A 163 16.43 -13.85 20.23
N GLU A 164 17.25 -12.84 19.94
CA GLU A 164 18.32 -12.41 20.84
C GLU A 164 17.77 -11.79 22.14
N LYS A 165 16.62 -11.11 22.08
CA LYS A 165 16.01 -10.45 23.25
C LYS A 165 15.07 -11.33 24.07
N ALA A 166 14.54 -12.42 23.51
CA ALA A 166 13.76 -13.41 24.24
C ALA A 166 14.57 -14.71 24.45
N PRO A 167 15.65 -14.70 25.27
CA PRO A 167 16.23 -15.95 25.70
C PRO A 167 15.21 -16.67 26.62
N GLU A 168 15.00 -17.95 26.33
CA GLU A 168 14.20 -18.88 27.15
C GLU A 168 14.55 -18.81 28.64
#